data_AF-A0A542UZU7-F1
#
_entry.id   AF-A0A542UZU7-F1
#
_cell.length_a   1.000
_cell.length_b   1.000
_cell.length_c   1.000
_cell.angle_alpha   90.00
_cell.angle_beta   90.00
_cell.angle_gamma   90.00
#
_symmetry.space_group_name_H-M   'P 1'
#
loop_
_entity.id
_entity.type
_entity.pdbx_description
1 polymer ?
#
loop_
_entity_poly.entity_id
_entity_poly.type
_entity_poly.pdbx_seq_one_letter_code
_entity_poly.pdbx_strand_id
1 'polypeptide(L)'
;MKASVRFPQMRDYVIDALRSLADVDHQRVVWGRYEEGVRYYDDLTLNVHVLYDDCQVVPEPSTAVGAVLFEHEVPAFTALHAALDPMIDDLQDASDDVYITDPRWPDVVAAAAAALVVMGAAG
;
A
#
# COMPACT_ATOMS: atom_id res chain seq x y z
N MET A 1 6.54 -0.47 -27.76
CA MET A 1 7.43 -0.31 -26.59
C MET A 1 6.62 -0.59 -25.35
N LYS A 2 7.09 -1.43 -24.41
CA LYS A 2 6.50 -1.46 -23.07
C LYS A 2 6.82 -0.11 -22.42
N ALA A 3 5.80 0.57 -21.91
CA ALA A 3 6.03 1.77 -21.13
C ALA A 3 6.84 1.38 -19.88
N SER A 4 7.86 2.15 -19.54
CA SER A 4 8.69 1.93 -18.36
C SER A 4 8.65 3.17 -17.47
N VAL A 5 8.53 2.97 -16.17
CA VAL A 5 8.67 4.04 -15.19
C VAL A 5 10.15 4.32 -14.90
N ARG A 6 10.46 5.52 -14.41
CA ARG A 6 11.83 5.95 -14.08
C ARG A 6 12.44 5.14 -12.93
N PHE A 7 11.64 4.74 -11.95
CA PHE A 7 12.09 4.05 -10.74
C PHE A 7 11.39 2.70 -10.57
N PRO A 8 11.81 1.65 -11.32
CA PRO A 8 11.18 0.34 -11.26
C PRO A 8 11.31 -0.33 -9.88
N GLN A 9 12.41 -0.12 -9.17
CA GLN A 9 12.58 -0.70 -7.82
C GLN A 9 11.61 -0.09 -6.79
N MET A 10 11.33 1.21 -6.87
CA MET A 10 10.31 1.85 -6.02
C MET A 10 8.92 1.33 -6.37
N ARG A 11 8.67 1.05 -7.65
CA ARG A 11 7.44 0.41 -8.09
C ARG A 11 7.28 -1.00 -7.50
N ASP A 12 8.35 -1.77 -7.41
CA ASP A 12 8.32 -3.08 -6.76
C ASP A 12 7.98 -2.95 -5.27
N TYR A 13 8.53 -1.95 -4.55
CA TYR A 13 8.17 -1.69 -3.15
C TYR A 13 6.69 -1.34 -2.97
N VAL A 14 6.13 -0.51 -3.87
CA VAL A 14 4.70 -0.21 -3.85
C VAL A 14 3.87 -1.47 -4.09
N ILE A 15 4.27 -2.34 -5.03
CA ILE A 15 3.59 -3.62 -5.28
C ILE A 15 3.63 -4.51 -4.02
N ASP A 16 4.77 -4.61 -3.34
CA ASP A 16 4.89 -5.41 -2.12
C ASP A 16 4.05 -4.83 -0.98
N ALA A 17 4.01 -3.49 -0.84
CA ALA A 17 3.13 -2.85 0.14
C ALA A 17 1.65 -3.12 -0.14
N LEU A 18 1.22 -3.05 -1.41
CA LEU A 18 -0.15 -3.39 -1.79
C LEU A 18 -0.49 -4.86 -1.55
N ARG A 19 0.46 -5.79 -1.76
CA ARG A 19 0.27 -7.21 -1.43
C ARG A 19 0.05 -7.39 0.07
N SER A 20 0.85 -6.72 0.89
CA SER A 20 0.72 -6.77 2.35
C SER A 20 -0.63 -6.20 2.81
N LEU A 21 -1.04 -5.04 2.27
CA LEU A 21 -2.35 -4.43 2.55
C LEU A 21 -3.56 -5.22 2.03
N ALA A 22 -3.39 -6.03 0.98
CA ALA A 22 -4.47 -6.81 0.38
C ALA A 22 -4.68 -8.20 1.03
N ASP A 23 -3.75 -8.66 1.88
CA ASP A 23 -3.79 -10.00 2.47
C ASP A 23 -4.11 -9.95 3.98
N VAL A 24 -5.39 -10.15 4.30
CA VAL A 24 -5.89 -10.14 5.69
C VAL A 24 -5.29 -11.25 6.55
N ASP A 25 -5.00 -12.41 5.96
CA ASP A 25 -4.43 -13.53 6.71
C ASP A 25 -2.96 -13.25 7.03
N HIS A 26 -2.21 -12.69 6.07
CA HIS A 26 -0.84 -12.21 6.30
C HIS A 26 -0.81 -11.13 7.39
N GLN A 27 -1.68 -10.13 7.32
CA GLN A 27 -1.79 -9.07 8.33
C GLN A 27 -1.95 -9.65 9.75
N ARG A 28 -2.89 -10.58 9.93
CA ARG A 28 -3.17 -11.18 11.24
C ARG A 28 -2.06 -12.07 11.78
N VAL A 29 -1.27 -12.67 10.89
CA VAL A 29 -0.26 -13.67 11.26
C VAL A 29 1.12 -13.06 11.40
N VAL A 30 1.44 -12.05 10.59
CA VAL A 30 2.80 -11.54 10.38
C VAL A 30 2.98 -10.12 10.92
N TRP A 31 1.99 -9.23 10.77
CA TRP A 31 2.21 -7.82 11.12
C TRP A 31 2.54 -7.62 12.59
N GLY A 32 3.55 -6.78 12.85
CA GLY A 32 4.01 -6.45 14.19
C GLY A 32 4.67 -7.63 14.94
N ARG A 33 4.90 -8.77 14.28
CA ARG A 33 5.49 -9.96 14.90
C ARG A 33 6.95 -10.13 14.49
N TYR A 34 7.80 -10.25 15.49
CA TYR A 34 9.17 -10.70 15.30
C TYR A 34 9.24 -12.22 15.35
N GLU A 35 9.76 -12.84 14.29
CA GLU A 35 10.08 -14.28 14.27
C GLU A 35 11.61 -14.47 14.25
N GLU A 36 12.12 -15.25 15.20
CA GLU A 36 13.56 -15.48 15.33
C GLU A 36 14.10 -16.21 14.09
N GLY A 37 15.12 -15.62 13.45
CA GLY A 37 15.72 -16.15 12.23
C GLY A 37 15.06 -15.67 10.94
N VAL A 38 13.92 -14.99 11.01
CA VAL A 38 13.30 -14.30 9.88
C VAL A 38 13.93 -12.92 9.74
N ARG A 39 14.39 -12.59 8.52
CA ARG A 39 15.09 -11.33 8.22
C ARG A 39 14.20 -10.24 7.65
N TYR A 40 12.89 -10.42 7.74
CA TYR A 40 11.92 -9.41 7.33
C TYR A 40 10.96 -9.13 8.49
N TYR A 41 10.56 -7.88 8.60
CA TYR A 41 9.55 -7.40 9.52
C TYR A 41 8.57 -6.59 8.68
N ASP A 42 7.29 -6.73 8.98
CA ASP A 42 6.21 -6.11 8.24
C ASP A 42 5.17 -5.63 9.24
N ASP A 43 4.56 -4.48 8.97
CA ASP A 43 3.53 -3.85 9.78
C ASP A 43 2.83 -2.75 8.99
N LEU A 44 1.74 -2.20 9.54
CA LEU A 44 1.02 -1.12 8.90
C LEU A 44 1.92 0.10 8.65
N THR A 45 2.71 0.50 9.65
CA THR A 45 3.55 1.70 9.60
C THR A 45 4.54 1.66 8.44
N LEU A 46 5.23 0.52 8.24
CA LEU A 46 6.15 0.32 7.13
C LEU A 46 5.45 0.49 5.78
N ASN A 47 4.29 -0.16 5.61
CA ASN A 47 3.55 -0.10 4.35
C ASN A 47 3.02 1.31 4.06
N VAL A 48 2.57 2.03 5.09
CA VAL A 48 2.15 3.44 4.97
C VAL A 48 3.34 4.33 4.58
N HIS A 49 4.50 4.18 5.21
CA HIS A 49 5.70 4.94 4.83
C HIS A 49 6.12 4.69 3.38
N VAL A 50 6.08 3.44 2.91
CA VAL A 50 6.37 3.13 1.50
C VAL A 50 5.46 3.91 0.57
N LEU A 51 4.15 3.98 0.88
CA LEU A 51 3.16 4.61 0.02
C LEU A 51 3.19 6.15 0.06
N TYR A 52 3.32 6.74 1.26
CA TYR A 52 3.23 8.19 1.48
C TYR A 52 4.59 8.89 1.36
N ASP A 53 5.63 8.34 1.95
CA ASP A 53 6.90 9.05 2.17
C ASP A 53 7.96 8.64 1.15
N ASP A 54 8.20 7.33 1.02
CA ASP A 54 9.31 6.83 0.21
C ASP A 54 8.99 6.89 -1.28
N CYS A 55 7.79 6.44 -1.67
CA CYS A 55 7.38 6.39 -3.07
C CYS A 55 6.43 7.51 -3.48
N GLN A 56 5.82 8.21 -2.52
CA GLN A 56 4.92 9.35 -2.72
C GLN A 56 3.82 9.07 -3.76
N VAL A 57 3.29 7.84 -3.76
CA VAL A 57 2.22 7.40 -4.68
C VAL A 57 0.82 7.79 -4.18
N VAL A 58 0.75 8.22 -2.93
CA VAL A 58 -0.36 8.92 -2.28
C VAL A 58 0.27 10.03 -1.42
N PRO A 59 -0.44 11.12 -1.07
CA PRO A 59 -1.86 11.40 -1.29
C PRO A 59 -2.21 11.93 -2.68
N GLU A 60 -1.23 12.33 -3.49
CA GLU A 60 -1.43 12.90 -4.83
C GLU A 60 -0.79 12.01 -5.92
N PRO A 61 -1.44 10.90 -6.33
CA PRO A 61 -0.84 9.89 -7.21
C PRO A 61 -0.47 10.43 -8.59
N SER A 62 -1.10 11.52 -9.05
CA SER A 62 -0.79 12.13 -10.33
C SER A 62 0.66 12.64 -10.41
N THR A 63 1.25 13.03 -9.28
CA THR A 63 2.65 13.49 -9.21
C THR A 63 3.66 12.36 -9.36
N ALA A 64 3.25 11.11 -9.10
CA ALA A 64 4.09 9.93 -9.23
C ALA A 64 4.09 9.32 -10.65
N VAL A 65 3.28 9.87 -11.58
CA VAL A 65 3.19 9.38 -12.97
C VAL A 65 4.53 9.55 -13.69
N GLY A 66 4.96 8.49 -14.36
CA GLY A 66 6.27 8.39 -15.03
C GLY A 66 7.44 8.13 -14.08
N ALA A 67 7.29 8.43 -12.79
CA ALA A 67 8.27 8.10 -11.75
C ALA A 67 8.11 6.66 -11.27
N VAL A 68 6.92 6.33 -10.75
CA VAL A 68 6.56 5.05 -10.14
C VAL A 68 5.25 4.49 -10.72
N LEU A 69 4.32 5.38 -11.07
CA LEU A 69 3.00 5.02 -11.62
C LEU A 69 2.90 5.29 -13.13
N PHE A 70 1.94 4.64 -13.77
CA PHE A 70 1.39 5.02 -15.07
C PHE A 70 0.08 5.79 -14.92
N GLU A 71 -0.31 6.57 -15.93
CA GLU A 71 -1.53 7.40 -15.89
C GLU A 71 -2.80 6.61 -15.56
N HIS A 72 -2.93 5.40 -16.09
CA HIS A 72 -4.11 4.55 -15.88
C HIS A 72 -4.22 3.98 -14.45
N GLU A 73 -3.16 4.10 -13.63
CA GLU A 73 -3.11 3.58 -12.27
C GLU A 73 -3.57 4.60 -11.23
N VAL A 74 -3.49 5.89 -11.59
CA VAL A 74 -3.85 7.02 -10.71
C VAL A 74 -5.22 6.83 -10.03
N PRO A 75 -6.31 6.44 -10.73
CA PRO A 75 -7.61 6.28 -10.08
C PRO A 75 -7.62 5.25 -8.95
N ALA A 76 -6.84 4.17 -9.07
CA ALA A 76 -6.78 3.12 -8.05
C ALA A 76 -6.06 3.62 -6.79
N PHE A 77 -4.99 4.40 -6.95
CA PHE A 77 -4.27 5.01 -5.83
C PHE A 77 -5.06 6.14 -5.16
N THR A 78 -5.85 6.91 -5.92
CA THR A 78 -6.79 7.87 -5.35
C THR A 78 -7.83 7.19 -4.48
N ALA A 79 -8.37 6.03 -4.92
CA ALA A 79 -9.32 5.25 -4.14
C ALA A 79 -8.68 4.65 -2.87
N LEU A 80 -7.45 4.15 -2.98
CA LEU A 80 -6.70 3.66 -1.82
C LEU A 80 -6.47 4.76 -0.78
N HIS A 81 -6.02 5.94 -1.22
CA HIS A 81 -5.87 7.10 -0.35
C HIS A 81 -7.19 7.48 0.33
N ALA A 82 -8.29 7.54 -0.43
CA ALA A 82 -9.61 7.88 0.11
C ALA A 82 -10.12 6.88 1.17
N ALA A 83 -9.71 5.61 1.10
CA ALA A 83 -10.03 4.61 2.11
C ALA A 83 -9.13 4.72 3.35
N LEU A 84 -7.84 4.97 3.15
CA LEU A 84 -6.83 4.92 4.21
C LEU A 84 -6.71 6.22 5.01
N ASP A 85 -6.79 7.36 4.33
CA ASP A 85 -6.52 8.69 4.91
C ASP A 85 -7.42 9.02 6.11
N PRO A 86 -8.75 8.81 6.06
CA PRO A 86 -9.61 9.08 7.22
C PRO A 86 -9.27 8.19 8.42
N MET A 87 -8.78 6.97 8.18
CA MET A 87 -8.36 6.07 9.25
C MET A 87 -7.03 6.53 9.86
N ILE A 88 -6.08 6.99 9.03
CA ILE A 88 -4.81 7.56 9.51
C ILE A 88 -5.08 8.78 10.40
N ASP A 89 -5.94 9.70 9.94
CA ASP A 89 -6.28 10.91 10.68
C ASP A 89 -6.98 10.61 12.02
N ASP A 90 -7.93 9.66 12.03
CA ASP A 90 -8.73 9.35 13.21
C ASP A 90 -8.00 8.45 14.23
N LEU A 91 -7.28 7.43 13.76
CA LEU A 91 -6.66 6.41 14.61
C LEU A 91 -5.20 6.74 14.96
N GLN A 92 -4.52 7.57 14.17
CA GLN A 92 -3.16 8.05 14.43
C GLN A 92 -2.18 6.91 14.76
N ASP A 93 -1.41 7.04 15.84
CA ASP A 93 -0.41 6.06 16.28
C ASP A 93 -1.02 4.81 16.96
N ALA A 94 -2.28 4.48 16.67
CA ALA A 94 -2.88 3.25 17.15
C ALA A 94 -2.15 2.03 16.59
N SER A 95 -2.15 0.94 17.36
CA SER A 95 -1.54 -0.33 16.92
C SER A 95 -2.25 -0.90 15.69
N ASP A 96 -1.53 -1.68 14.90
CA ASP A 96 -2.05 -2.44 13.76
C ASP A 96 -3.36 -3.17 14.07
N ASP A 97 -3.46 -3.83 15.23
CA ASP A 97 -4.67 -4.54 15.67
C ASP A 97 -5.92 -3.65 15.72
N VAL A 98 -5.76 -2.37 16.06
CA VAL A 98 -6.86 -1.39 16.10
C VAL A 98 -7.28 -1.03 14.67
N TYR A 99 -6.32 -0.84 13.77
CA TYR A 99 -6.61 -0.59 12.35
C TYR A 99 -7.33 -1.77 11.71
N ILE A 100 -6.79 -2.99 11.84
CA ILE A 100 -7.34 -4.17 11.14
C ILE A 100 -8.71 -4.63 11.67
N THR A 101 -9.08 -4.19 12.88
CA THR A 101 -10.39 -4.47 13.48
C THR A 101 -11.41 -3.34 13.30
N ASP A 102 -11.00 -2.18 12.76
CA ASP A 102 -11.89 -1.09 12.43
C ASP A 102 -12.86 -1.50 11.29
N PRO A 103 -14.17 -1.16 11.39
CA PRO A 103 -15.15 -1.52 10.38
C PRO A 103 -14.86 -0.94 8.97
N ARG A 104 -14.00 0.08 8.85
CA ARG A 104 -13.55 0.68 7.58
C ARG A 104 -12.42 -0.11 6.93
N TRP A 105 -11.69 -0.94 7.67
CA TRP A 105 -10.52 -1.67 7.17
C TRP A 105 -10.78 -2.53 5.93
N PRO A 106 -11.93 -3.23 5.80
CA PRO A 106 -12.23 -3.99 4.58
C PRO A 106 -12.18 -3.16 3.29
N ASP A 107 -12.50 -1.86 3.36
CA ASP A 107 -12.44 -0.96 2.19
C ASP A 107 -10.99 -0.68 1.79
N VAL A 108 -10.06 -0.55 2.75
CA VAL A 108 -8.62 -0.42 2.50
C VAL A 108 -8.08 -1.67 1.81
N VAL A 109 -8.41 -2.85 2.34
CA VAL A 109 -7.99 -4.14 1.77
C VAL A 109 -8.49 -4.28 0.33
N ALA A 110 -9.75 -3.95 0.08
CA ALA A 110 -10.35 -4.00 -1.25
C ALA A 110 -9.69 -3.01 -2.22
N ALA A 111 -9.42 -1.77 -1.78
CA ALA A 111 -8.74 -0.76 -2.58
C ALA A 111 -7.30 -1.16 -2.91
N ALA A 112 -6.56 -1.72 -1.94
CA ALA A 112 -5.21 -2.23 -2.14
C ALA A 112 -5.18 -3.38 -3.14
N ALA A 113 -6.10 -4.33 -3.04
CA ALA A 113 -6.24 -5.43 -3.99
C ALA A 113 -6.54 -4.92 -5.41
N ALA A 114 -7.42 -3.91 -5.54
CA ALA A 114 -7.73 -3.29 -6.83
C ALA A 114 -6.50 -2.58 -7.43
N ALA A 115 -5.76 -1.82 -6.63
CA ALA A 115 -4.52 -1.17 -7.07
C ALA A 115 -3.47 -2.20 -7.51
N LEU A 116 -3.33 -3.30 -6.77
CA LEU A 116 -2.41 -4.39 -7.11
C LEU A 116 -2.74 -5.03 -8.47
N VAL A 117 -4.03 -5.27 -8.75
CA VAL A 117 -4.48 -5.79 -10.04
C VAL A 117 -4.11 -4.83 -11.18
N VAL A 118 -4.35 -3.54 -11.00
CA VAL A 118 -4.04 -2.53 -12.03
C VAL A 118 -2.53 -2.45 -12.28
N MET A 119 -1.71 -2.50 -11.23
CA MET A 119 -0.25 -2.51 -11.36
C MET A 119 0.30 -3.76 -12.04
N GLY A 120 -0.35 -4.91 -11.83
CA GLY A 120 0.01 -6.20 -12.44
C GLY A 120 -0.48 -6.37 -13.88
N ALA A 121 -1.57 -5.69 -14.27
CA ALA A 121 -2.12 -5.72 -15.63
C ALA A 121 -1.22 -5.02 -16.66
N ALA A 122 -0.24 -4.23 -16.21
CA ALA A 122 0.77 -3.57 -17.05
C ALA A 122 2.05 -4.41 -17.30
N GLY A 123 2.06 -5.69 -16.86
CA GLY A 123 3.19 -6.63 -16.98
C GLY A 123 3.43 -7.21 -18.37
#